data_AF-A0A1B6CWG6-F1
#
_entry.id   AF-A0A1B6CWG6-F1
#
_cell.length_a   1.000
_cell.length_b   1.000
_cell.length_c   1.000
_cell.angle_alpha   90.00
_cell.angle_beta   90.00
_cell.angle_gamma   90.00
#
_symmetry.space_group_name_H-M   'P 1'
#
loop_
_entity.id
_entity.type
_entity.pdbx_description
1 polymer ?
#
loop_
_entity_poly.entity_id
_entity_poly.type
_entity_poly.pdbx_seq_one_letter_code
_entity_poly.pdbx_strand_id
1 'polypeptide(L)'
;DGTTTIQNLQQYLPYLQWMDFFTKLFKPDCQMSNDDLLVIINVEYFDELGKILRTTDKRIIANWMFWNGAESILEYLTTEMRRRMDEYTFAINGTKNELPRWKTCINAFISEDLNLKTAVSAMYVR
;
A
#
# COMPACT_ATOMS: atom_id res chain seq x y z
N ASP A 1 -18.60 18.29 0.90
CA ASP A 1 -18.62 16.82 0.83
C ASP A 1 -17.55 16.35 -0.13
N GLY A 2 -16.60 15.53 0.31
CA GLY A 2 -15.44 15.09 -0.48
C GLY A 2 -15.80 14.09 -1.59
N THR A 3 -17.01 14.15 -2.12
CA THR A 3 -17.52 13.21 -3.12
C THR A 3 -17.43 13.84 -4.50
N THR A 4 -16.92 13.10 -5.48
CA THR A 4 -16.82 13.55 -6.88
C THR A 4 -17.03 12.39 -7.84
N THR A 5 -17.33 12.65 -9.11
CA THR A 5 -17.39 11.59 -10.14
C THR A 5 -15.99 11.31 -10.69
N ILE A 6 -15.76 10.14 -11.30
CA ILE A 6 -14.51 9.82 -11.99
C ILE A 6 -14.21 10.87 -13.08
N GLN A 7 -15.24 11.30 -13.81
CA GLN A 7 -15.11 12.35 -14.83
C GLN A 7 -14.59 13.67 -14.24
N ASN A 8 -15.16 14.10 -13.12
CA ASN A 8 -14.75 15.31 -12.44
C ASN A 8 -13.34 15.17 -11.85
N LEU A 9 -13.01 14.02 -11.26
CA LEU A 9 -11.67 13.71 -10.77
C LEU A 9 -10.61 13.89 -11.89
N GLN A 10 -10.91 13.41 -13.10
CA GLN A 10 -10.02 13.53 -14.24
C GLN A 10 -9.75 15.00 -14.64
N GLN A 11 -10.72 15.90 -14.44
CA GLN A 11 -10.56 17.33 -14.71
C GLN A 11 -9.71 18.02 -13.64
N TYR A 12 -9.93 17.70 -12.36
CA TYR A 12 -9.25 18.37 -11.25
C TYR A 12 -7.83 17.83 -10.99
N LEU A 13 -7.60 16.54 -11.24
CA LEU A 13 -6.33 15.86 -10.96
C LEU A 13 -5.80 15.12 -12.20
N PRO A 14 -5.40 15.82 -13.27
CA PRO A 14 -5.18 15.21 -14.60
C PRO A 14 -3.87 14.44 -14.77
N TYR A 15 -3.09 14.23 -13.70
CA TYR A 15 -1.78 13.59 -13.77
C TYR A 15 -1.83 12.06 -13.91
N LEU A 16 -3.01 11.45 -13.71
CA LEU A 16 -3.29 10.04 -14.02
C LEU A 16 -4.49 9.94 -14.97
N GLN A 17 -4.52 8.88 -15.76
CA GLN A 17 -5.72 8.44 -16.47
C GLN A 17 -6.54 7.59 -15.49
N TRP A 18 -7.42 8.23 -14.71
CA TRP A 18 -8.05 7.59 -13.56
C TRP A 18 -8.95 6.42 -13.93
N MET A 19 -9.73 6.55 -15.00
CA MET A 19 -10.57 5.44 -15.48
C MET A 19 -9.72 4.21 -15.84
N ASP A 20 -8.63 4.42 -16.58
CA ASP A 20 -7.70 3.33 -16.94
C ASP A 20 -7.01 2.74 -15.70
N PHE A 21 -6.61 3.59 -14.75
CA PHE A 21 -6.02 3.15 -13.48
C PHE A 21 -6.98 2.27 -12.69
N PHE A 22 -8.22 2.72 -12.47
CA PHE A 22 -9.20 1.94 -11.72
C PHE A 22 -9.60 0.66 -12.46
N THR A 23 -9.79 0.71 -13.78
CA THR A 23 -10.09 -0.48 -14.59
C THR A 23 -9.01 -1.55 -14.48
N LYS A 24 -7.73 -1.15 -14.37
CA LYS A 24 -6.61 -2.09 -14.15
C LYS A 24 -6.51 -2.57 -12.71
N LEU A 25 -6.90 -1.74 -11.75
CA LEU A 25 -6.85 -2.06 -10.33
C LEU A 25 -7.96 -3.04 -9.93
N PHE A 26 -9.17 -2.85 -10.46
CA PHE A 26 -10.32 -3.70 -10.16
C PHE A 26 -10.42 -4.87 -11.14
N LYS A 27 -11.06 -5.96 -10.69
CA LYS A 27 -11.29 -7.14 -11.53
C LYS A 27 -12.23 -6.82 -12.70
N PRO A 28 -12.17 -7.58 -13.82
CA PRO A 28 -13.04 -7.37 -14.98
C PRO A 28 -14.55 -7.36 -14.68
N ASP A 29 -14.95 -8.03 -13.60
CA ASP A 29 -16.35 -8.13 -13.17
C ASP A 29 -16.88 -6.82 -12.53
N CYS A 30 -15.99 -5.87 -12.23
CA CYS A 30 -16.35 -4.54 -11.75
C CYS A 30 -16.41 -3.58 -12.94
N GLN A 31 -17.61 -3.41 -13.52
CA GLN A 31 -17.84 -2.41 -14.55
C GLN A 31 -17.91 -1.03 -13.89
N MET A 32 -16.97 -0.15 -14.25
CA MET A 32 -16.94 1.23 -13.78
C MET A 32 -17.46 2.19 -14.86
N SER A 33 -18.15 3.23 -14.41
CA SER A 33 -18.67 4.33 -15.23
C SER A 33 -18.02 5.66 -14.85
N ASN A 34 -17.96 6.58 -15.81
CA ASN A 34 -17.46 7.94 -15.56
C ASN A 34 -18.25 8.70 -14.48
N ASP A 35 -19.52 8.32 -14.31
CA ASP A 35 -20.44 8.90 -13.33
C ASP A 35 -20.33 8.26 -11.94
N ASP A 36 -19.51 7.22 -11.78
CA ASP A 36 -19.33 6.57 -10.49
C ASP A 36 -18.77 7.56 -9.46
N LEU A 37 -19.36 7.52 -8.27
CA LEU A 37 -19.00 8.41 -7.18
C LEU A 37 -17.80 7.87 -6.41
N LEU A 38 -16.84 8.75 -6.19
CA LEU A 38 -15.64 8.53 -5.40
C LEU A 38 -15.64 9.45 -4.20
N VAL A 39 -15.13 8.96 -3.07
CA VAL A 39 -14.87 9.77 -1.88
C VAL A 39 -13.38 10.04 -1.77
N ILE A 40 -13.00 11.31 -1.89
CA ILE A 40 -11.64 11.79 -1.69
C ILE A 40 -11.49 12.19 -0.22
N ILE A 41 -10.72 11.40 0.53
CA ILE A 41 -10.50 11.62 1.97
C ILE A 41 -9.71 12.90 2.22
N ASN A 42 -8.68 13.17 1.41
CA ASN A 42 -7.83 14.34 1.55
C ASN A 42 -7.51 14.93 0.17
N VAL A 43 -8.21 16.01 -0.19
CA VAL A 43 -8.04 16.68 -1.50
C VAL A 43 -6.68 17.39 -1.59
N GLU A 44 -6.22 18.02 -0.51
CA GLU A 44 -4.95 18.76 -0.46
C GLU A 44 -3.76 17.83 -0.74
N TYR A 45 -3.78 16.62 -0.18
CA TYR A 45 -2.76 15.60 -0.47
C TYR A 45 -2.63 15.32 -1.96
N PHE A 46 -3.74 15.15 -2.68
CA PHE A 46 -3.70 14.83 -4.11
C PHE A 46 -3.28 16.02 -4.98
N ASP A 47 -3.58 17.26 -4.56
CA ASP A 47 -3.07 18.47 -5.23
C ASP A 47 -1.54 18.55 -5.12
N GLU A 48 -1.01 18.39 -3.90
CA GLU A 48 0.44 18.38 -3.66
C GLU A 48 1.14 17.20 -4.35
N LEU A 49 0.51 16.02 -4.34
CA LEU A 49 1.01 14.86 -5.06
C LEU A 49 1.15 15.15 -6.55
N GLY A 50 0.14 15.80 -7.16
CA GLY A 50 0.21 16.21 -8.56
C GLY A 50 1.40 17.14 -8.85
N LYS A 51 1.75 18.03 -7.93
CA LYS A 51 2.93 18.91 -8.04
C LYS A 51 4.23 18.10 -8.01
N ILE A 52 4.36 17.16 -7.07
CA ILE A 52 5.54 16.29 -6.93
C ILE A 52 5.71 15.39 -8.15
N LEU A 53 4.63 14.75 -8.62
CA LEU A 53 4.67 13.84 -9.76
C LEU A 53 5.09 14.53 -11.06
N ARG A 54 4.75 15.82 -11.21
CA ARG A 54 5.11 16.61 -12.40
C ARG A 54 6.59 17.03 -12.40
N THR A 55 7.17 17.28 -11.23
CA THR A 55 8.56 17.78 -11.10
C THR A 55 9.58 16.68 -10.87
N THR A 56 9.15 15.48 -10.49
CA THR A 56 10.03 14.36 -10.18
C THR A 56 10.24 13.46 -11.40
N ASP A 57 11.49 13.08 -11.66
CA ASP A 57 11.83 12.16 -12.74
C ASP A 57 11.11 10.80 -12.58
N LYS A 58 10.58 10.26 -13.68
CA LYS A 58 9.84 8.99 -13.68
C LYS A 58 10.65 7.81 -13.12
N ARG A 59 11.97 7.81 -13.29
CA ARG A 59 12.87 6.80 -12.72
C ARG A 59 12.92 6.88 -11.20
N ILE A 60 12.91 8.10 -10.64
CA ILE A 60 12.88 8.29 -9.18
C ILE A 60 11.56 7.78 -8.62
N ILE A 61 10.44 8.14 -9.25
CA ILE A 61 9.10 7.67 -8.84
C ILE A 61 9.05 6.14 -8.92
N ALA A 62 9.51 5.54 -10.04
CA ALA A 62 9.55 4.10 -10.21
C ALA A 62 10.39 3.40 -9.13
N ASN A 63 11.61 3.88 -8.87
CA ASN A 63 12.47 3.33 -7.83
C ASN A 63 11.83 3.41 -6.45
N TRP A 64 11.17 4.53 -6.13
CA TRP A 64 10.44 4.67 -4.86
C TRP A 64 9.28 3.67 -4.77
N MET A 65 8.47 3.52 -5.82
CA MET A 65 7.37 2.55 -5.84
C MET A 65 7.87 1.10 -5.69
N PHE A 66 8.92 0.72 -6.41
CA PHE A 66 9.53 -0.61 -6.29
C PHE A 66 10.16 -0.84 -4.93
N TRP A 67 10.79 0.17 -4.34
CA TRP A 67 11.34 0.06 -2.99
C TRP A 67 10.23 -0.19 -1.96
N ASN A 68 9.13 0.57 -1.99
CA ASN A 68 7.99 0.35 -1.07
C ASN A 68 7.44 -1.08 -1.19
N GLY A 69 7.28 -1.58 -2.43
CA GLY A 69 6.83 -2.96 -2.64
C GLY A 69 7.85 -4.03 -2.21
N ALA A 70 9.14 -3.75 -2.35
CA ALA A 70 10.18 -4.66 -1.86
C ALA A 70 10.21 -4.69 -0.33
N GLU A 71 10.17 -3.50 0.30
CA GLU A 71 10.14 -3.32 1.75
C GLU A 71 8.96 -4.06 2.39
N SER A 72 7.77 -3.98 1.79
CA SER A 72 6.56 -4.62 2.32
C SER A 72 6.62 -6.15 2.36
N ILE A 73 7.55 -6.79 1.64
CA ILE A 73 7.68 -8.26 1.62
C ILE A 73 8.94 -8.79 2.32
N LEU A 74 9.85 -7.90 2.77
CA LEU A 74 11.17 -8.30 3.30
C LEU A 74 11.07 -9.30 4.45
N GLU A 75 10.06 -9.19 5.31
CA GLU A 75 9.85 -10.10 6.45
C GLU A 75 9.62 -11.57 6.03
N TYR A 76 9.13 -11.78 4.81
CA TYR A 76 8.80 -13.09 4.25
C TYR A 76 9.97 -13.73 3.47
N LEU A 77 11.05 -12.98 3.20
CA LEU A 77 12.14 -13.44 2.33
C LEU A 77 13.20 -14.28 3.07
N THR A 78 14.45 -14.24 2.61
CA THR A 78 15.54 -15.02 3.22
C THR A 78 15.95 -14.45 4.57
N THR A 79 16.60 -15.27 5.41
CA THR A 79 17.12 -14.82 6.71
C THR A 79 18.12 -13.67 6.55
N GLU A 80 18.94 -13.68 5.51
CA GLU A 80 19.89 -12.60 5.24
C GLU A 80 19.18 -11.27 4.92
N MET A 81 18.09 -11.29 4.14
CA MET A 81 17.31 -10.09 3.84
C MET A 81 16.60 -9.55 5.08
N ARG A 82 15.99 -10.42 5.88
CA ARG A 82 15.40 -10.03 7.17
C ARG A 82 16.43 -9.39 8.11
N ARG A 83 17.62 -9.97 8.23
CA ARG A 83 18.69 -9.46 9.09
C ARG A 83 19.08 -8.03 8.71
N ARG A 84 19.11 -7.71 7.41
CA ARG A 84 19.35 -6.33 6.92
C ARG A 84 18.21 -5.38 7.27
N MET A 85 16.96 -5.84 7.19
CA MET A 85 15.80 -5.06 7.63
C MET A 85 15.84 -4.78 9.14
N ASP A 86 16.27 -5.75 9.95
CA ASP A 86 16.43 -5.59 11.39
C ASP A 86 17.53 -4.56 11.72
N GLU A 87 18.66 -4.62 11.00
CA GLU A 87 19.75 -3.64 11.13
C GLU A 87 19.29 -2.21 10.78
N TYR A 88 18.55 -2.06 9.68
CA TYR A 88 17.96 -0.78 9.26
C TYR A 88 16.97 -0.25 10.30
N THR A 89 16.06 -1.10 10.77
CA THR A 89 15.05 -0.73 11.78
C THR A 89 15.71 -0.32 13.09
N PHE A 90 16.75 -1.04 13.51
CA PHE A 90 17.54 -0.69 14.68
C PHE A 90 18.22 0.67 14.54
N ALA A 91 18.81 0.96 13.38
CA ALA A 91 19.46 2.24 13.12
C ALA A 91 18.50 3.44 13.20
N ILE A 92 17.24 3.25 12.81
CA ILE A 92 16.23 4.32 12.82
C ILE A 92 15.56 4.47 14.19
N ASN A 93 15.17 3.35 14.81
CA ASN A 93 14.34 3.37 16.02
C ASN A 93 15.16 3.27 17.32
N GLY A 94 16.45 2.93 17.24
CA GLY A 94 17.33 2.72 18.40
C GLY A 94 17.02 1.46 19.21
N THR A 95 16.07 0.63 18.77
CA THR A 95 15.63 -0.59 19.45
C THR A 95 15.62 -1.78 18.51
N LYS A 96 16.00 -2.96 19.03
CA LYS A 96 16.04 -4.21 18.28
C LYS A 96 14.69 -4.90 18.43
N ASN A 97 13.85 -4.82 17.40
CA ASN A 97 12.55 -5.51 17.36
C ASN A 97 12.69 -6.97 16.88
N GLU A 98 13.62 -7.72 17.45
CA GLU A 98 13.80 -9.13 17.09
C GLU A 98 12.77 -9.98 17.83
N LEU A 99 11.67 -10.30 17.15
CA LEU A 99 10.67 -11.24 17.66
C LEU A 99 11.13 -12.68 17.43
N PRO A 100 10.91 -13.60 18.39
CA PRO A 100 11.08 -15.02 18.14
C PRO A 100 10.30 -15.46 16.90
N ARG A 101 10.89 -16.32 16.06
CA ARG A 101 10.32 -16.68 14.74
C ARG A 101 8.88 -17.17 14.80
N TRP A 102 8.50 -17.93 15.82
CA TRP A 102 7.12 -18.41 15.99
C TRP A 102 6.13 -17.25 16.13
N LYS A 103 6.51 -16.17 16.82
CA LYS A 103 5.67 -15.00 17.04
C LYS A 103 5.52 -14.18 15.76
N THR A 104 6.59 -14.08 14.95
CA THR A 104 6.51 -13.54 13.59
C THR A 104 5.53 -14.34 12.74
N CYS A 105 5.56 -15.68 12.81
CA CYS A 105 4.61 -16.51 12.04
C CYS A 105 3.16 -16.29 12.47
N ILE A 106 2.88 -16.18 13.77
CA ILE A 106 1.53 -15.88 14.25
C ILE A 106 1.09 -14.47 13.79
N ASN A 107 1.98 -13.49 13.89
CA ASN A 107 1.72 -12.12 13.41
C ASN A 107 1.40 -12.10 11.91
N ALA A 108 2.14 -12.86 11.10
CA ALA A 108 1.87 -12.99 9.67
C ALA A 108 0.44 -13.52 9.41
N PHE A 109 -0.03 -14.54 10.14
CA PHE A 109 -1.39 -15.06 9.95
C PHE A 109 -2.50 -14.06 10.29
N ILE A 110 -2.26 -13.18 11.26
CA ILE A 110 -3.24 -12.16 11.68
C ILE A 110 -3.06 -10.81 10.97
N SER A 111 -2.03 -10.69 10.13
CA SER A 111 -1.76 -9.50 9.31
C SER A 111 -2.86 -9.27 8.28
N GLU A 112 -2.91 -8.06 7.73
CA GLU A 112 -3.82 -7.74 6.62
C GLU A 112 -3.45 -8.50 5.34
N ASP A 113 -2.20 -8.94 5.19
CA ASP A 113 -1.72 -9.65 4.00
C ASP A 113 -2.32 -11.05 3.87
N LEU A 114 -2.32 -11.85 4.95
CA LEU A 114 -2.89 -13.19 4.97
C LEU A 114 -4.33 -13.23 5.46
N ASN A 115 -4.74 -12.26 6.29
CA ASN A 115 -6.10 -12.05 6.78
C ASN A 115 -6.77 -13.32 7.35
N LEU A 116 -6.02 -14.17 8.06
CA LEU A 116 -6.52 -15.39 8.71
C LEU A 116 -6.88 -15.18 10.18
N LYS A 117 -7.03 -13.92 10.62
CA LYS A 117 -7.32 -13.55 12.01
C LYS A 117 -8.51 -14.30 12.59
N THR A 118 -9.60 -14.46 11.83
CA THR A 118 -10.79 -15.19 12.28
C THR A 118 -10.50 -16.67 12.52
N ALA A 119 -9.75 -17.32 11.62
CA ALA A 119 -9.39 -18.73 11.75
C ALA A 119 -8.44 -18.95 12.95
N VAL A 120 -7.43 -18.08 13.10
CA VAL A 120 -6.51 -18.11 14.26
C VAL A 120 -7.27 -17.90 15.57
N SER A 121 -8.20 -16.95 15.60
CA SER A 121 -9.01 -16.68 16.80
C SER A 121 -9.92 -17.85 17.14
N ALA A 122 -10.51 -18.52 16.14
CA ALA A 122 -11.34 -19.70 16.34
C ALA A 122 -10.56 -20.90 16.90
N MET A 123 -9.26 -21.03 16.61
CA MET A 123 -8.40 -22.04 17.23
C MET A 123 -8.06 -21.70 18.69
N TYR A 124 -7.95 -20.42 19.02
CA TYR A 124 -7.61 -19.98 20.38
C TYR A 124 -8.73 -20.20 21.40
N VAL A 125 -9.99 -20.07 20.98
CA VAL A 125 -11.16 -20.22 21.86
C VAL A 125 -11.70 -21.65 21.95
N ARG A 126 -11.04 -22.62 21.30
CA ARG A 126 -11.33 -24.05 21.42
C ARG A 126 -10.51 -24.66 22.55
#